data_AF-A0A7V9LD10-F1
#
_entry.id   AF-A0A7V9LD10-F1
#
_cell.length_a   1.000
_cell.length_b   1.000
_cell.length_c   1.000
_cell.angle_alpha   90.00
_cell.angle_beta   90.00
_cell.angle_gamma   90.00
#
_symmetry.space_group_name_H-M   'P 1'
#
loop_
_entity.id
_entity.type
_entity.pdbx_description
1 polymer ?
#
loop_
_entity_poly.entity_id
_entity_poly.type
_entity_poly.pdbx_seq_one_letter_code
_entity_poly.pdbx_strand_id
1 'polypeptide(L)'
;MASVEDLEEAIRNQPEDADLRAVHADAVLERGGPGDRQRGQLIQLSLAGERGDSTAAHTAWDLQRKARSRLVKALDKTYVVRLGWRHGSVESVVVEPRDWTGRFPQRALRALRTLLAQPELFALRVFDTRPAWNADQGNRQSTVEATLDLVRGLPIRWLGVSGCTSSAELDRLHHELPALDGLG
;
A
#
# COMPACT_ATOMS: atom_id res chain seq x y z
N MET A 1 5.89 26.57 9.82
CA MET A 1 5.09 25.70 8.93
C MET A 1 5.47 24.26 9.24
N ALA A 2 4.50 23.35 9.32
CA ALA A 2 4.77 21.92 9.48
C ALA A 2 5.56 21.36 8.28
N SER A 3 6.46 20.41 8.54
CA SER A 3 7.17 19.67 7.49
C SER A 3 6.22 18.68 6.78
N VAL A 4 6.65 18.11 5.65
CA VAL A 4 5.88 17.05 4.98
C VAL A 4 5.74 15.84 5.89
N GLU A 5 6.79 15.49 6.63
CA GLU A 5 6.85 14.37 7.58
C GLU A 5 5.88 14.57 8.76
N ASP A 6 5.79 15.79 9.30
CA ASP A 6 4.82 16.13 10.36
C ASP A 6 3.37 15.96 9.87
N LEU A 7 3.10 16.34 8.62
CA LEU A 7 1.79 16.20 8.00
C LEU A 7 1.46 14.73 7.69
N GLU A 8 2.45 13.93 7.29
CA GLU A 8 2.29 12.48 7.14
C GLU A 8 1.97 11.80 8.48
N GLU A 9 2.63 12.21 9.56
CA GLU A 9 2.33 11.73 10.91
C GLU A 9 0.93 12.14 11.36
N ALA A 10 0.53 13.39 11.11
CA ALA A 10 -0.81 13.85 11.40
C ALA A 10 -1.87 13.06 10.61
N ILE A 11 -1.64 12.77 9.32
CA ILE A 11 -2.56 11.95 8.49
C ILE A 11 -2.58 10.49 8.98
N ARG A 12 -1.46 9.96 9.46
CA ARG A 12 -1.44 8.64 10.12
C ARG A 12 -2.38 8.61 11.32
N ASN A 13 -2.42 9.69 12.11
CA ASN A 13 -3.26 9.82 13.30
C ASN A 13 -4.73 10.18 12.98
N GLN A 14 -4.98 10.93 11.91
CA GLN A 14 -6.30 11.42 11.50
C GLN A 14 -6.54 11.16 10.00
N PRO A 15 -6.71 9.89 9.60
CA PRO A 15 -6.77 9.55 8.19
C PRO A 15 -8.04 10.09 7.53
N GLU A 16 -9.15 10.24 8.22
CA GLU A 16 -10.42 10.71 7.62
C GLU A 16 -10.42 12.22 7.29
N ASP A 17 -9.42 12.97 7.76
CA ASP A 17 -9.38 14.42 7.65
C ASP A 17 -8.99 14.87 6.23
N ALA A 18 -10.00 15.28 5.46
CA ALA A 18 -9.83 15.75 4.09
C ALA A 18 -9.05 17.07 3.99
N ASP A 19 -9.12 17.93 5.00
CA ASP A 19 -8.44 19.22 5.01
C ASP A 19 -6.95 19.03 5.31
N LEU A 20 -6.62 18.15 6.26
CA LEU A 20 -5.24 17.75 6.53
C LEU A 20 -4.57 17.12 5.30
N ARG A 21 -5.31 16.30 4.55
CA ARG A 21 -4.85 15.71 3.28
C ARG A 21 -4.65 16.76 2.19
N ALA A 22 -5.50 17.78 2.12
CA ALA A 22 -5.34 18.89 1.18
C ALA A 22 -4.06 19.68 1.48
N VAL A 23 -3.86 20.07 2.75
CA VAL A 23 -2.66 20.79 3.20
C VAL A 23 -1.38 19.96 2.94
N HIS A 24 -1.46 18.65 3.16
CA HIS A 24 -0.38 17.74 2.83
C HIS A 24 -0.11 17.63 1.33
N ALA A 25 -1.16 17.57 0.49
CA ALA A 25 -0.99 17.54 -0.96
C ALA A 25 -0.24 18.78 -1.47
N ASP A 26 -0.65 19.96 -0.98
CA ASP A 26 0.00 21.22 -1.33
C ASP A 26 1.45 21.26 -0.85
N ALA A 27 1.69 20.84 0.39
CA ALA A 27 3.05 20.74 0.94
C ALA A 27 3.94 19.79 0.12
N VAL A 28 3.40 18.65 -0.31
CA VAL A 28 4.10 17.67 -1.16
C VAL A 28 4.41 18.23 -2.56
N LEU A 29 3.51 19.03 -3.14
CA LEU A 29 3.72 19.65 -4.45
C LEU A 29 4.76 20.76 -4.44
N GLU A 30 4.76 21.56 -3.37
CA GLU A 30 5.64 22.72 -3.21
C GLU A 30 7.04 22.33 -2.72
N ARG A 31 7.10 21.36 -1.79
CA ARG A 31 8.31 21.06 -1.00
C ARG A 31 8.79 19.61 -1.13
N GLY A 32 8.05 18.74 -1.81
CA GLY A 32 8.40 17.34 -2.00
C GLY A 32 9.60 17.13 -2.93
N GLY A 33 10.23 15.96 -2.82
CA GLY A 33 11.37 15.56 -3.63
C GLY A 33 10.99 15.09 -5.05
N PRO A 34 11.99 14.72 -5.86
CA PRO A 34 11.75 14.13 -7.18
C PRO A 34 10.98 12.80 -7.07
N GLY A 35 9.71 12.80 -7.46
CA GLY A 35 8.78 11.66 -7.34
C GLY A 35 7.54 11.96 -6.50
N ASP A 36 7.67 12.88 -5.54
CA ASP A 36 6.58 13.26 -4.62
C ASP A 36 5.54 14.15 -5.27
N ARG A 37 5.92 14.92 -6.30
CA ARG A 37 4.99 15.74 -7.07
C ARG A 37 3.82 14.94 -7.65
N GLN A 38 4.08 13.74 -8.16
CA GLN A 38 3.03 12.86 -8.68
C GLN A 38 2.07 12.43 -7.56
N ARG A 39 2.60 12.15 -6.36
CA ARG A 39 1.82 11.83 -5.16
C ARG A 39 0.90 12.98 -4.76
N GLY A 40 1.44 14.20 -4.68
CA GLY A 40 0.66 15.40 -4.37
C GLY A 40 -0.47 15.67 -5.37
N GLN A 41 -0.20 15.48 -6.67
CA GLN A 41 -1.20 15.64 -7.73
C GLN A 41 -2.35 14.63 -7.59
N LEU A 42 -2.03 13.37 -7.28
CA LEU A 42 -3.03 12.33 -7.08
C LEU A 42 -3.96 12.63 -5.91
N ILE A 43 -3.41 13.15 -4.81
CA ILE A 43 -4.19 13.54 -3.63
C ILE A 43 -5.14 14.69 -3.99
N GLN A 44 -4.65 15.76 -4.62
CA GLN A 44 -5.49 16.90 -5.02
C GLN A 44 -6.62 16.49 -5.97
N LEU A 45 -6.33 15.67 -6.99
CA LEU A 45 -7.34 15.23 -7.95
C LEU A 45 -8.44 14.40 -7.28
N SER A 46 -8.11 13.58 -6.29
CA SER A 46 -9.14 12.86 -5.56
C SER A 46 -10.01 13.75 -4.70
N LEU A 47 -9.40 14.70 -3.98
CA LEU A 47 -10.13 15.63 -3.12
C LEU A 47 -11.07 16.52 -3.95
N ALA A 48 -10.63 16.94 -5.14
CA ALA A 48 -11.46 17.69 -6.08
C ALA A 48 -12.64 16.86 -6.62
N GLY A 49 -12.44 15.57 -6.92
CA GLY A 49 -13.51 14.68 -7.33
C GLY A 49 -14.60 14.48 -6.25
N GLU A 50 -14.22 14.39 -4.98
CA GLU A 50 -15.16 14.28 -3.85
C GLU A 50 -15.97 15.56 -3.62
N ARG A 51 -15.40 16.72 -3.95
CA ARG A 51 -16.09 18.02 -3.91
C ARG A 51 -17.08 18.21 -5.07
N GLY A 52 -17.23 17.23 -5.95
CA GLY A 52 -18.18 17.27 -7.06
C GLY A 52 -17.66 17.97 -8.32
N ASP A 53 -16.35 18.23 -8.42
CA ASP A 53 -15.76 18.67 -9.70
C ASP A 53 -15.71 17.48 -10.67
N SER A 54 -16.62 17.51 -11.65
CA SER A 54 -16.82 16.44 -12.62
C SER A 54 -15.59 16.17 -13.50
N THR A 55 -14.78 17.19 -13.76
CA THR A 55 -13.59 17.08 -14.62
C THR A 55 -12.42 16.49 -13.84
N ALA A 56 -12.25 16.92 -12.59
CA ALA A 56 -11.27 16.34 -11.68
C ALA A 56 -11.61 14.87 -11.35
N ALA A 57 -12.88 14.55 -11.14
CA ALA A 57 -13.35 13.18 -10.90
C ALA A 57 -13.02 12.23 -12.06
N HIS A 58 -13.25 12.65 -13.31
CA HIS A 58 -12.87 11.86 -14.49
C HIS A 58 -11.36 11.65 -14.57
N THR A 59 -10.58 12.70 -14.31
CA THR A 59 -9.12 12.63 -14.34
C THR A 59 -8.59 11.67 -13.26
N ALA A 60 -9.15 11.72 -12.05
CA ALA A 60 -8.84 10.81 -10.97
C ALA A 60 -9.17 9.35 -11.36
N TRP A 61 -10.33 9.11 -11.97
CA TRP A 61 -10.73 7.78 -12.43
C TRP A 61 -9.78 7.22 -13.51
N ASP A 62 -9.37 8.03 -14.48
CA ASP A 62 -8.43 7.60 -15.51
C ASP A 62 -7.05 7.28 -14.93
N LEU A 63 -6.58 8.05 -13.95
CA LEU A 63 -5.34 7.76 -13.23
C LEU A 63 -5.43 6.47 -12.44
N GLN A 64 -6.54 6.24 -11.71
CA GLN A 64 -6.80 4.98 -11.03
C GLN A 64 -6.78 3.80 -12.00
N ARG A 65 -7.41 3.93 -13.18
CA ARG A 65 -7.42 2.89 -14.20
C ARG A 65 -6.02 2.59 -14.73
N LYS A 66 -5.21 3.62 -15.00
CA LYS A 66 -3.81 3.48 -15.45
C LYS A 66 -2.93 2.83 -14.37
N ALA A 67 -3.03 3.31 -13.13
CA ALA A 67 -2.32 2.77 -11.99
C ALA A 67 -2.71 1.33 -11.73
N ARG A 68 -4.01 1.00 -11.73
CA ARG A 68 -4.51 -0.38 -11.62
C ARG A 68 -3.92 -1.27 -12.70
N SER A 69 -3.91 -0.83 -13.96
CA SER A 69 -3.30 -1.59 -15.06
C SER A 69 -1.81 -1.85 -14.83
N ARG A 70 -1.05 -0.85 -14.37
CA ARG A 70 0.38 -0.99 -14.06
C ARG A 70 0.63 -1.92 -12.86
N LEU A 71 -0.13 -1.74 -11.77
CA LEU A 71 -0.03 -2.50 -10.53
C LEU A 71 -0.40 -3.97 -10.76
N VAL A 72 -1.48 -4.23 -11.50
CA VAL A 72 -1.91 -5.60 -11.86
C VAL A 72 -0.90 -6.26 -12.80
N LYS A 73 -0.26 -5.51 -13.70
CA LYS A 73 0.79 -6.04 -14.59
C LYS A 73 2.13 -6.29 -13.91
N ALA A 74 2.36 -5.71 -12.72
CA ALA A 74 3.61 -5.88 -12.00
C ALA A 74 3.82 -7.36 -11.61
N LEU A 75 2.73 -8.06 -11.29
CA LEU A 75 2.71 -9.50 -11.11
C LEU A 75 2.35 -10.20 -12.42
N ASP A 76 2.90 -11.39 -12.63
CA ASP A 76 2.56 -12.20 -13.79
C ASP A 76 1.10 -12.70 -13.73
N LYS A 77 0.64 -13.34 -14.81
CA LYS A 77 -0.75 -13.83 -14.91
C LYS A 77 -1.09 -14.92 -13.88
N THR A 78 -0.14 -15.40 -13.06
CA THR A 78 -0.42 -16.39 -12.02
C THR A 78 -1.07 -15.78 -10.79
N TYR A 79 -1.06 -14.45 -10.65
CA TYR A 79 -1.67 -13.74 -9.52
C TYR A 79 -2.84 -12.84 -9.93
N VAL A 80 -3.81 -12.75 -9.02
CA VAL A 80 -4.84 -11.70 -8.98
C VAL A 80 -4.40 -10.68 -7.94
N VAL A 81 -4.30 -9.43 -8.38
CA VAL A 81 -4.09 -8.29 -7.47
C VAL A 81 -5.41 -7.56 -7.34
N ARG A 82 -5.98 -7.55 -6.14
CA ARG A 82 -7.15 -6.73 -5.81
C ARG A 82 -6.67 -5.48 -5.10
N LEU A 83 -7.15 -4.33 -5.56
CA LEU A 83 -6.81 -3.02 -5.02
C LEU A 83 -8.07 -2.39 -4.45
N GLY A 84 -8.07 -2.04 -3.17
CA GLY A 84 -9.06 -1.16 -2.57
C GLY A 84 -8.61 0.28 -2.70
N TRP A 85 -9.46 1.11 -3.29
CA TRP A 85 -9.19 2.53 -3.52
C TRP A 85 -9.98 3.37 -2.54
N ARG A 86 -9.32 4.37 -1.97
CA ARG A 86 -9.95 5.36 -1.12
C ARG A 86 -9.28 6.70 -1.31
N HIS A 87 -10.07 7.75 -1.52
CA HIS A 87 -9.57 9.10 -1.78
C HIS A 87 -8.41 9.11 -2.81
N GLY A 88 -8.59 8.38 -3.92
CA GLY A 88 -7.68 8.39 -5.07
C GLY A 88 -6.31 7.74 -4.85
N SER A 89 -6.16 7.10 -3.70
CA SER A 89 -5.01 6.30 -3.32
C SER A 89 -5.42 4.84 -3.15
N VAL A 90 -4.44 3.94 -3.26
CA VAL A 90 -4.68 2.53 -2.92
C VAL A 90 -4.49 2.38 -1.41
N GLU A 91 -5.56 1.99 -0.73
CA GLU A 91 -5.59 1.76 0.71
C GLU A 91 -5.42 0.28 1.05
N SER A 92 -5.84 -0.62 0.15
CA SER A 92 -5.64 -2.06 0.33
C SER A 92 -5.09 -2.74 -0.91
N VAL A 93 -4.18 -3.69 -0.68
CA VAL A 93 -3.67 -4.60 -1.71
C VAL A 93 -3.82 -6.02 -1.19
N VAL A 94 -4.56 -6.84 -1.93
CA VAL A 94 -4.72 -8.26 -1.67
C VAL A 94 -4.17 -9.03 -2.86
N VAL A 95 -3.28 -9.98 -2.59
CA VAL A 95 -2.61 -10.79 -3.61
C VAL A 95 -3.04 -12.24 -3.48
N GLU A 96 -3.69 -12.76 -4.52
CA GLU A 96 -4.22 -14.12 -4.56
C GLU A 96 -3.62 -14.89 -5.74
N PRO A 97 -3.25 -16.16 -5.61
CA PRO A 97 -2.93 -16.99 -6.77
C PRO A 97 -4.21 -17.26 -7.59
N ARG A 98 -4.13 -17.17 -8.93
CA ARG A 98 -5.25 -17.50 -9.82
C ARG A 98 -5.58 -18.98 -9.79
N ASP A 99 -4.55 -19.81 -9.94
CA ASP A 99 -4.62 -21.26 -10.00
C ASP A 99 -3.36 -21.78 -9.31
N TRP A 100 -3.36 -22.06 -7.99
CA TRP A 100 -2.16 -22.66 -7.39
C TRP A 100 -2.33 -23.49 -6.11
N THR A 101 -1.76 -24.70 -6.17
CA THR A 101 -1.35 -25.66 -5.11
C THR A 101 0.16 -25.59 -4.72
N GLY A 102 0.84 -24.45 -4.79
CA GLY A 102 2.31 -24.42 -4.61
C GLY A 102 2.93 -23.04 -4.39
N ARG A 103 4.27 -23.02 -4.34
CA ARG A 103 5.06 -22.00 -3.62
C ARG A 103 4.99 -20.60 -4.21
N PHE A 104 5.08 -19.58 -3.34
CA PHE A 104 5.25 -18.19 -3.73
C PHE A 104 6.64 -17.98 -4.38
N PRO A 105 6.74 -17.65 -5.68
CA PRO A 105 8.00 -17.57 -6.39
C PRO A 105 8.75 -16.30 -5.99
N GLN A 106 10.07 -16.40 -5.85
CA GLN A 106 10.93 -15.24 -5.56
C GLN A 106 10.77 -14.07 -6.56
N ARG A 107 10.38 -14.37 -7.81
CA ARG A 107 10.06 -13.36 -8.82
C ARG A 107 8.87 -12.49 -8.41
N ALA A 108 7.90 -13.05 -7.69
CA ALA A 108 6.76 -12.30 -7.15
C ALA A 108 7.19 -11.33 -6.04
N LEU A 109 8.19 -11.66 -5.21
CA LEU A 109 8.72 -10.72 -4.21
C LEU A 109 9.33 -9.46 -4.86
N ARG A 110 10.10 -9.61 -5.93
CA ARG A 110 10.65 -8.45 -6.67
C ARG A 110 9.56 -7.60 -7.31
N ALA A 111 8.55 -8.25 -7.88
CA ALA A 111 7.37 -7.58 -8.42
C ALA A 111 6.59 -6.83 -7.33
N LEU A 112 6.42 -7.43 -6.15
CA LEU A 112 5.78 -6.78 -5.00
C LEU A 112 6.57 -5.58 -4.50
N ARG A 113 7.91 -5.65 -4.42
CA ARG A 113 8.73 -4.46 -4.08
C ARG A 113 8.51 -3.34 -5.09
N THR A 114 8.45 -3.68 -6.38
CA THR A 114 8.21 -2.70 -7.44
C THR A 114 6.81 -2.11 -7.36
N LEU A 115 5.82 -2.93 -6.98
CA LEU A 115 4.45 -2.53 -6.72
C LEU A 115 4.39 -1.59 -5.52
N LEU A 116 4.96 -1.96 -4.37
CA LEU A 116 4.90 -1.17 -3.13
C LEU A 116 5.67 0.15 -3.21
N ALA A 117 6.62 0.28 -4.14
CA ALA A 117 7.30 1.53 -4.43
C ALA A 117 6.47 2.50 -5.32
N GLN A 118 5.27 2.13 -5.74
CA GLN A 118 4.46 3.00 -6.61
C GLN A 118 3.86 4.19 -5.82
N PRO A 119 3.87 5.42 -6.38
CA PRO A 119 3.38 6.61 -5.69
C PRO A 119 1.92 6.52 -5.22
N GLU A 120 1.08 5.72 -5.89
CA GLU A 120 -0.34 5.57 -5.56
C GLU A 120 -0.60 4.81 -4.25
N LEU A 121 0.41 4.14 -3.69
CA LEU A 121 0.31 3.32 -2.47
C LEU A 121 0.77 4.07 -1.21
N PHE A 122 0.94 5.39 -1.27
CA PHE A 122 1.39 6.18 -0.12
C PHE A 122 0.45 6.07 1.10
N ALA A 123 -0.83 5.78 0.87
CA ALA A 123 -1.84 5.58 1.91
C ALA A 123 -2.16 4.10 2.13
N LEU A 124 -1.31 3.17 1.67
CA LEU A 124 -1.54 1.74 1.86
C LEU A 124 -1.64 1.44 3.36
N ARG A 125 -2.78 0.88 3.78
CA ARG A 125 -3.06 0.49 5.17
C ARG A 125 -3.19 -1.01 5.32
N VAL A 126 -3.66 -1.70 4.28
CA VAL A 126 -3.98 -3.12 4.32
C VAL A 126 -3.15 -3.83 3.26
N PHE A 127 -2.30 -4.74 3.70
CA PHE A 127 -1.53 -5.60 2.79
C PHE A 127 -1.81 -7.06 3.13
N ASP A 128 -2.54 -7.77 2.26
CA ASP A 128 -2.85 -9.19 2.46
C ASP A 128 -2.08 -10.05 1.46
N THR A 129 -1.19 -10.86 2.00
CA THR A 129 -0.42 -11.86 1.25
C THR A 129 -0.67 -13.28 1.74
N ARG A 130 -1.54 -13.50 2.75
CA ARG A 130 -1.88 -14.86 3.23
C ARG A 130 -2.30 -15.80 2.12
N PRO A 131 -3.16 -15.41 1.15
CA PRO A 131 -3.60 -16.34 0.13
C PRO A 131 -2.42 -16.85 -0.71
N ALA A 132 -1.36 -16.04 -0.82
CA ALA A 132 -0.17 -16.36 -1.59
C ALA A 132 0.87 -17.16 -0.79
N TRP A 133 1.01 -16.86 0.51
CA TRP A 133 1.96 -17.55 1.40
C TRP A 133 1.47 -18.91 1.92
N ASN A 134 0.15 -19.11 2.09
CA ASN A 134 -0.42 -20.40 2.53
C ASN A 134 -0.09 -21.55 1.58
N ALA A 135 0.24 -21.24 0.33
CA ALA A 135 0.64 -22.19 -0.69
C ALA A 135 2.13 -22.60 -0.60
N ASP A 136 2.94 -21.95 0.24
CA ASP A 136 4.37 -22.24 0.45
C ASP A 136 4.67 -22.85 1.84
N GLN A 137 4.09 -24.02 2.13
CA GLN A 137 4.24 -24.68 3.44
C GLN A 137 5.67 -25.18 3.78
N GLY A 138 6.66 -24.96 2.92
CA GLY A 138 7.99 -25.55 3.03
C GLY A 138 9.07 -24.71 3.72
N ASN A 139 8.91 -23.39 3.89
CA ASN A 139 9.99 -22.51 4.39
C ASN A 139 9.50 -21.36 5.29
N ARG A 140 8.95 -21.71 6.47
CA ARG A 140 8.28 -20.79 7.41
C ARG A 140 9.15 -19.63 7.91
N GLN A 141 10.44 -19.88 8.15
CA GLN A 141 11.34 -18.89 8.75
C GLN A 141 11.75 -17.77 7.77
N SER A 142 11.58 -17.98 6.45
CA SER A 142 11.86 -16.96 5.42
C SER A 142 10.68 -16.01 5.14
N THR A 143 9.48 -16.32 5.64
CA THR A 143 8.25 -15.58 5.28
C THR A 143 8.10 -14.26 6.04
N VAL A 144 8.47 -14.25 7.33
CA VAL A 144 8.40 -13.04 8.16
C VAL A 144 9.40 -11.99 7.69
N GLU A 145 10.64 -12.39 7.42
CA GLU A 145 11.69 -11.47 6.97
C GLU A 145 11.40 -10.95 5.56
N ALA A 146 10.95 -11.81 4.65
CA ALA A 146 10.54 -11.36 3.32
C ALA A 146 9.36 -10.39 3.37
N THR A 147 8.43 -10.57 4.33
CA THR A 147 7.32 -9.63 4.52
C THR A 147 7.80 -8.31 5.10
N LEU A 148 8.59 -8.34 6.17
CA LEU A 148 9.16 -7.12 6.76
C LEU A 148 9.96 -6.33 5.72
N ASP A 149 10.77 -7.00 4.91
CA ASP A 149 11.49 -6.37 3.80
C ASP A 149 10.57 -5.68 2.77
N LEU A 150 9.33 -6.15 2.62
CA LEU A 150 8.35 -5.55 1.71
C LEU A 150 7.66 -4.35 2.33
N VAL A 151 7.30 -4.44 3.61
CA VAL A 151 6.40 -3.47 4.25
C VAL A 151 7.07 -2.52 5.23
N ARG A 152 8.36 -2.71 5.54
CA ARG A 152 9.09 -1.82 6.44
C ARG A 152 9.06 -0.38 5.92
N GLY A 153 8.71 0.55 6.80
CA GLY A 153 8.55 1.97 6.48
C GLY A 153 7.24 2.32 5.76
N LEU A 154 6.40 1.33 5.43
CA LEU A 154 5.05 1.59 4.94
C LEU A 154 4.07 1.73 6.12
N PRO A 155 3.04 2.57 5.98
CA PRO A 155 2.08 2.82 7.06
C PRO A 155 0.99 1.74 7.13
N ILE A 156 1.41 0.47 7.14
CA ILE A 156 0.53 -0.69 7.22
C ILE A 156 -0.09 -0.78 8.61
N ARG A 157 -1.42 -0.83 8.65
CA ARG A 157 -2.22 -0.99 9.87
C ARG A 157 -2.80 -2.39 10.00
N TRP A 158 -2.97 -3.06 8.88
CA TRP A 158 -3.41 -4.45 8.85
C TRP A 158 -2.54 -5.25 7.89
N LEU A 159 -1.98 -6.35 8.39
CA LEU A 159 -1.10 -7.22 7.61
C LEU A 159 -1.64 -8.66 7.64
N GLY A 160 -1.96 -9.17 6.46
CA GLY A 160 -2.30 -10.57 6.27
C GLY A 160 -1.05 -11.36 5.91
N VAL A 161 -0.61 -12.22 6.81
CA VAL A 161 0.55 -13.10 6.62
C VAL A 161 0.26 -14.50 7.14
N SER A 162 0.54 -15.53 6.34
CA SER A 162 0.41 -16.90 6.83
C SER A 162 1.72 -17.39 7.45
N GLY A 163 1.63 -18.23 8.48
CA GLY A 163 2.78 -18.94 9.03
C GLY A 163 3.52 -18.21 10.16
N CYS A 164 3.11 -16.99 10.53
CA CYS A 164 3.50 -16.39 11.81
C CYS A 164 2.74 -17.11 12.92
N THR A 165 3.40 -18.01 13.63
CA THR A 165 2.74 -18.87 14.62
C THR A 165 3.32 -18.72 16.02
N SER A 166 4.48 -18.06 16.16
CA SER A 166 5.11 -17.84 17.47
C SER A 166 4.92 -16.41 17.97
N SER A 167 4.80 -16.26 19.29
CA SER A 167 4.70 -14.94 19.94
C SER A 167 5.91 -14.05 19.61
N ALA A 168 7.11 -14.62 19.50
CA ALA A 168 8.31 -13.87 19.15
C ALA A 168 8.27 -13.25 17.74
N GLU A 169 7.64 -13.92 16.76
CA GLU A 169 7.44 -13.37 15.41
C GLU A 169 6.42 -12.23 15.42
N LEU A 170 5.35 -12.38 16.20
CA LEU A 170 4.31 -11.34 16.35
C LEU A 170 4.88 -10.09 17.04
N ASP A 171 5.62 -10.28 18.13
CA ASP A 171 6.28 -9.18 18.84
C ASP A 171 7.26 -8.44 17.94
N ARG A 172 8.02 -9.16 17.11
CA ARG A 172 8.92 -8.57 16.10
C ARG A 172 8.15 -7.78 15.05
N LEU A 173 7.02 -8.29 14.53
CA LEU A 173 6.18 -7.57 13.58
C LEU A 173 5.63 -6.28 14.18
N HIS A 174 5.11 -6.31 15.40
CA HIS A 174 4.61 -5.12 16.10
C HIS A 174 5.73 -4.11 16.39
N HIS A 175 6.93 -4.57 16.72
CA HIS A 175 8.08 -3.70 16.94
C HIS A 175 8.51 -2.98 15.65
N GLU A 176 8.58 -3.71 14.53
CA GLU A 176 9.05 -3.20 13.24
C GLU A 176 7.98 -2.42 12.48
N LEU A 177 6.69 -2.65 12.80
CA LEU A 177 5.54 -1.96 12.22
C LEU A 177 4.71 -1.35 13.35
N PRO A 178 5.13 -0.20 13.93
CA PRO A 178 4.46 0.37 15.10
C PRO A 178 3.00 0.78 14.86
N ALA A 179 2.61 1.01 13.60
CA ALA A 179 1.26 1.36 13.20
C ALA A 179 0.33 0.14 13.01
N LEU A 180 0.84 -1.07 13.20
CA LEU A 180 0.11 -2.31 12.98
C LEU A 180 -0.91 -2.56 14.09
N ASP A 181 -2.20 -2.41 13.77
CA ASP A 181 -3.32 -2.66 14.68
C ASP A 181 -3.86 -4.08 14.59
N GLY A 182 -3.63 -4.75 13.46
CA GLY A 182 -4.25 -6.03 13.17
C GLY A 182 -3.38 -6.95 12.34
N LEU A 183 -3.41 -8.23 12.70
CA LEU A 183 -2.83 -9.32 11.96
C LEU A 183 -3.93 -10.27 11.51
N GLY A 184 -3.83 -10.74 10.28
CA GLY A 184 -4.72 -11.71 9.68
C GLY A 184 -4.01 -12.99 9.37
#